data_AF-D3BIU1-F1
#
_entry.id   AF-D3BIU1-F1
#
_cell.length_a   1.000
_cell.length_b   1.000
_cell.length_c   1.000
_cell.angle_alpha   90.00
_cell.angle_beta   90.00
_cell.angle_gamma   90.00
#
_symmetry.space_group_name_H-M   'P 1'
#
loop_
_entity.id
_entity.type
_entity.pdbx_description
1 polymer ?
#
loop_
_entity_poly.entity_id
_entity_poly.type
_entity_poly.pdbx_seq_one_letter_code
_entity_poly.pdbx_strand_id
1 'polypeptide(L)'
;MKRKHDQNNISSNVDNDALLQPVMAFDHVNRDQQTIVLPSGESTTKEQLLLKVIDLYPSYANTYYQLALILESENRSSITLNNGQSMTTEQLYLKSIEYDPTSHSSYYNLANTLSNGESIKLNNGQSMTKQQLYLKSIESDPTNSNPYYNLATTLSRGESITLNNGQSMTKQQLYLKSIEYDPTSHSSYHNLANTLSRGESITLNNGQSITAQQLFLKSIEYEPTYYLSYYSLANTLSRGESITLNNGQSMTAQQLYLKSIEYDPTYSNSYYQLALILKAENRSSITLNNGQSMTAQQLYLKSIEYEPTYYRSYYNLANTLSNGEPITLNNGQSMTKQQLYLKSIEYDPTSHSSYHNLATTLSRGESITLNNGQSMTKQQLYLKSIECDPTYFNPYHSLAITLSRGESITLNDGTTMTKQQLFLKSIECDPTNSYLYYNLATKLSRGESITLNNGQSMTAQQLYLKSVEYEPTYYRSYYNLANTLSNGESITLNNGQSMTAQQLYLKAIECDPTNFDSYDKLLIILSRGESIILNNGQSMTKQQLYLKSIEGDPSNYYLFCNLANTLSRYETITLHNGVRMTKQQLLLESLRKGHRRSMVYKSIGLTLLNNKQTITLPNGEQMSRRQLLQKARELY
;
A
#
# COMPACT_ATOMS: atom_id res chain seq x y z
N MET A 1 23.22 -23.29 -88.06
CA MET A 1 22.55 -23.72 -86.82
C MET A 1 23.08 -22.96 -85.60
N LYS A 2 22.76 -21.66 -85.46
CA LYS A 2 23.14 -20.81 -84.32
C LYS A 2 21.92 -20.04 -83.77
N ARG A 3 20.85 -20.76 -83.40
CA ARG A 3 19.62 -20.18 -82.81
C ARG A 3 18.98 -21.01 -81.68
N LYS A 4 19.64 -22.07 -81.18
CA LYS A 4 19.07 -22.95 -80.13
C LYS A 4 19.64 -22.77 -78.72
N HIS A 5 20.68 -21.96 -78.52
CA HIS A 5 21.26 -21.75 -77.18
C HIS A 5 20.72 -20.54 -76.42
N ASP A 6 20.06 -19.58 -77.08
CA ASP A 6 19.52 -18.40 -76.40
C ASP A 6 18.11 -18.61 -75.83
N GLN A 7 17.34 -19.60 -76.30
CA GLN A 7 15.98 -19.85 -75.80
C GLN A 7 15.93 -20.60 -74.45
N ASN A 8 16.91 -21.46 -74.14
CA ASN A 8 16.93 -22.19 -72.86
C ASN A 8 17.37 -21.32 -71.67
N ASN A 9 18.24 -20.33 -71.89
CA ASN A 9 18.67 -19.41 -70.83
C ASN A 9 17.59 -18.37 -70.48
N ILE A 10 16.75 -18.00 -71.45
CA ILE A 10 15.60 -17.12 -71.22
C ILE A 10 14.50 -17.87 -70.46
N SER A 11 14.24 -19.15 -70.79
CA SER A 11 13.25 -19.98 -70.08
C SER A 11 13.61 -20.21 -68.60
N SER A 12 14.88 -20.53 -68.29
CA SER A 12 15.32 -20.76 -66.92
C SER A 12 15.30 -19.49 -66.06
N ASN A 13 15.59 -18.33 -66.66
CA ASN A 13 15.50 -17.05 -65.95
C ASN A 13 14.05 -16.65 -65.67
N VAL A 14 13.12 -16.92 -66.60
CA VAL A 14 11.68 -16.66 -66.39
C VAL A 14 11.13 -17.54 -65.26
N ASP A 15 11.54 -18.80 -65.17
CA ASP A 15 11.12 -19.71 -64.09
C ASP A 15 11.74 -19.32 -62.73
N ASN A 16 12.98 -18.83 -62.71
CA ASN A 16 13.63 -18.32 -61.49
C ASN A 16 12.97 -17.03 -60.98
N ASP A 17 12.65 -16.10 -61.89
CA ASP A 17 11.97 -14.84 -61.54
C ASP A 17 10.53 -15.09 -61.04
N ALA A 18 9.90 -16.17 -61.49
CA ALA A 18 8.59 -16.60 -61.00
C ALA A 18 8.60 -17.02 -59.51
N LEU A 19 9.77 -17.37 -58.93
CA LEU A 19 9.92 -17.65 -57.50
C LEU A 19 9.95 -16.38 -56.63
N LEU A 20 10.26 -15.22 -57.20
CA LEU A 20 10.25 -13.95 -56.47
C LEU A 20 8.82 -13.45 -56.20
N GLN A 21 7.88 -13.74 -57.11
CA GLN A 21 6.47 -13.33 -56.98
C GLN A 21 5.82 -13.73 -55.64
N PRO A 22 5.87 -15.01 -55.21
CA PRO A 22 5.34 -15.40 -53.90
C PRO A 22 6.11 -14.78 -52.72
N VAL A 23 7.41 -14.51 -52.85
CA VAL A 23 8.21 -13.86 -51.78
C VAL A 23 7.88 -12.37 -51.66
N MET A 24 7.62 -11.68 -52.77
CA MET A 24 7.13 -10.30 -52.78
C MET A 24 5.74 -10.18 -52.15
N ALA A 25 4.92 -11.22 -52.26
CA ALA A 25 3.58 -11.30 -51.68
C ALA A 25 3.58 -11.72 -50.20
N PHE A 26 4.74 -11.97 -49.59
CA PHE A 26 4.81 -12.22 -48.14
C PHE A 26 4.54 -10.92 -47.38
N ASP A 27 3.30 -10.77 -46.94
CA ASP A 27 2.95 -9.72 -45.99
C ASP A 27 3.79 -9.81 -44.71
N HIS A 28 4.17 -8.65 -44.20
CA HIS A 28 4.91 -8.47 -42.94
C HIS A 28 4.21 -9.08 -41.71
N VAL A 29 2.93 -9.42 -41.82
CA VAL A 29 2.07 -9.86 -40.71
C VAL A 29 1.93 -11.39 -40.63
N ASN A 30 2.10 -12.10 -41.75
CA ASN A 30 1.77 -13.53 -41.80
C ASN A 30 2.99 -14.40 -41.49
N ARG A 31 3.05 -14.88 -40.24
CA ARG A 31 4.17 -15.61 -39.62
C ARG A 31 4.04 -17.14 -39.73
N ASP A 32 2.93 -17.65 -40.26
CA ASP A 32 2.69 -19.09 -40.31
C ASP A 32 3.51 -19.78 -41.41
N GLN A 33 3.94 -21.03 -41.16
CA GLN A 33 4.50 -21.92 -42.17
C GLN A 33 3.41 -22.41 -43.13
N GLN A 34 2.88 -21.51 -43.96
CA GLN A 34 1.96 -21.91 -45.02
C GLN A 34 2.70 -22.76 -46.05
N THR A 35 2.04 -23.83 -46.50
CA THR A 35 2.49 -24.61 -47.65
C THR A 35 2.20 -23.80 -48.91
N ILE A 36 3.24 -23.47 -49.67
CA ILE A 36 3.17 -22.65 -50.88
C ILE A 36 3.27 -23.57 -52.08
N VAL A 37 2.31 -23.44 -53.00
CA VAL A 37 2.37 -24.13 -54.30
C VAL A 37 3.10 -23.23 -55.28
N LEU A 38 4.22 -23.69 -55.79
CA LEU A 38 5.04 -22.98 -56.77
C LEU A 38 4.37 -22.98 -58.16
N PRO A 39 4.73 -22.06 -59.06
CA PRO A 39 4.27 -22.06 -60.46
C PRO A 39 4.55 -23.39 -61.21
N SER A 40 5.56 -24.14 -60.75
CA SER A 40 5.89 -25.49 -61.24
C SER A 40 4.92 -26.60 -60.79
N GLY A 41 4.00 -26.30 -59.86
CA GLY A 41 3.09 -27.27 -59.24
C GLY A 41 3.65 -27.99 -58.00
N GLU A 42 4.91 -27.75 -57.62
CA GLU A 42 5.51 -28.31 -56.41
C GLU A 42 5.09 -27.55 -55.14
N SER A 43 4.86 -28.25 -54.04
CA SER A 43 4.62 -27.65 -52.72
C SER A 43 5.92 -27.46 -51.94
N THR A 44 6.13 -26.29 -51.35
CA THR A 44 7.30 -25.98 -50.48
C THR A 44 6.87 -25.18 -49.25
N THR A 45 7.71 -25.09 -48.22
CA THR A 45 7.46 -24.20 -47.07
C THR A 45 7.95 -22.78 -47.33
N LYS A 46 7.42 -21.80 -46.59
CA LYS A 46 7.91 -20.40 -46.62
C LYS A 46 9.42 -20.31 -46.41
N GLU A 47 9.95 -21.00 -45.39
CA GLU A 47 11.40 -21.06 -45.11
C GLU A 47 12.20 -21.67 -46.26
N GLN A 48 11.77 -22.82 -46.80
CA GLN A 48 12.46 -23.47 -47.92
C GLN A 48 12.48 -22.62 -49.18
N LEU A 49 11.37 -21.93 -49.48
CA LEU A 49 11.31 -20.98 -50.59
C LEU A 49 12.29 -19.82 -50.37
N LEU A 50 12.32 -19.24 -49.17
CA LEU A 50 13.24 -18.15 -48.84
C LEU A 50 14.71 -18.58 -48.98
N LEU A 51 15.06 -19.79 -48.53
CA LEU A 51 16.41 -20.35 -48.70
C LEU A 51 16.76 -20.55 -50.19
N LYS A 52 15.84 -21.07 -51.00
CA LYS A 52 16.02 -21.17 -52.46
C LYS A 52 16.20 -19.80 -53.11
N VAL A 53 15.44 -18.78 -52.68
CA VAL A 53 15.57 -17.42 -53.23
C VAL A 53 16.89 -16.78 -52.83
N ILE A 54 17.43 -17.06 -51.64
CA ILE A 54 18.78 -16.59 -51.25
C ILE A 54 19.86 -17.17 -52.16
N ASP A 55 19.76 -18.45 -52.54
CA ASP A 55 20.75 -19.06 -53.44
C ASP A 55 20.72 -18.44 -54.85
N LEU A 56 19.52 -18.11 -55.34
CA LEU A 56 19.32 -17.52 -56.67
C LEU A 56 19.58 -16.00 -56.69
N TYR A 57 19.20 -15.30 -55.61
CA TYR A 57 19.22 -13.85 -55.47
C TYR A 57 19.79 -13.45 -54.09
N PRO A 58 21.10 -13.64 -53.86
CA PRO A 58 21.72 -13.44 -52.54
C PRO A 58 21.72 -11.99 -52.06
N SER A 59 21.44 -11.02 -52.93
CA SER A 59 21.31 -9.60 -52.56
C SER A 59 19.87 -9.17 -52.31
N TYR A 60 18.90 -10.09 -52.30
CA TYR A 60 17.49 -9.73 -52.13
C TYR A 60 17.15 -9.55 -50.64
N ALA A 61 17.28 -8.32 -50.13
CA ALA A 61 17.19 -7.98 -48.70
C ALA A 61 15.95 -8.53 -47.95
N ASN A 62 14.79 -8.59 -48.63
CA ASN A 62 13.53 -9.03 -48.03
C ASN A 62 13.58 -10.50 -47.59
N THR A 63 14.37 -11.37 -48.23
CA THR A 63 14.43 -12.79 -47.83
C THR A 63 15.06 -12.97 -46.46
N TYR A 64 16.17 -12.27 -46.19
CA TYR A 64 16.83 -12.28 -44.89
C TYR A 64 15.91 -11.73 -43.80
N TYR A 65 15.21 -10.64 -44.07
CA TYR A 65 14.22 -10.07 -43.16
C TYR A 65 13.09 -11.07 -42.84
N GLN A 66 12.52 -11.73 -43.85
CA GLN A 66 11.44 -12.71 -43.66
C GLN A 66 11.93 -13.96 -42.90
N LEU A 67 13.17 -14.41 -43.13
CA LEU A 67 13.76 -15.49 -42.33
C LEU A 67 13.92 -15.10 -40.85
N ALA A 68 14.33 -13.87 -40.57
CA ALA A 68 14.44 -13.36 -39.20
C ALA A 68 13.07 -13.38 -38.49
N LEU A 69 12.01 -12.95 -39.18
CA LEU A 69 10.64 -13.03 -38.65
C LEU A 69 10.20 -14.46 -38.35
N ILE A 70 10.55 -15.44 -39.20
CA ILE A 70 10.25 -16.86 -38.96
C ILE A 70 10.95 -17.33 -37.68
N LEU A 71 12.25 -17.05 -37.54
CA LEU A 71 13.01 -17.41 -36.34
C LEU A 71 12.41 -16.84 -35.06
N GLU A 72 12.00 -15.56 -35.08
CA GLU A 72 11.31 -14.93 -33.95
C GLU A 72 9.99 -15.61 -33.63
N SER A 73 9.17 -15.90 -34.65
CA SER A 73 7.86 -16.53 -34.47
C SER A 73 7.96 -17.97 -33.92
N GLU A 74 9.01 -18.69 -34.29
CA GLU A 74 9.28 -20.06 -33.85
C GLU A 74 10.18 -20.12 -32.62
N ASN A 75 10.59 -18.97 -32.08
CA ASN A 75 11.54 -18.84 -30.98
C ASN A 75 12.84 -19.65 -31.20
N ARG A 76 13.34 -19.64 -32.43
CA ARG A 76 14.58 -20.32 -32.85
C ARG A 76 15.75 -19.36 -32.81
N SER A 77 16.90 -19.83 -32.30
CA SER A 77 18.11 -19.00 -32.15
C SER A 77 18.85 -18.73 -33.46
N SER A 78 18.77 -19.66 -34.43
CA SER A 78 19.53 -19.58 -35.68
C SER A 78 18.95 -20.47 -36.79
N ILE A 79 19.33 -20.16 -38.03
CA ILE A 79 19.06 -20.96 -39.23
C ILE A 79 20.36 -21.24 -39.99
N THR A 80 20.48 -22.40 -40.62
CA THR A 80 21.59 -22.72 -41.52
C THR A 80 21.16 -22.48 -42.97
N LEU A 81 21.86 -21.62 -43.68
CA LEU A 81 21.69 -21.38 -45.12
C LEU A 81 22.20 -22.58 -45.93
N ASN A 82 21.78 -22.70 -47.20
CA ASN A 82 22.19 -23.82 -48.08
C ASN A 82 23.70 -23.85 -48.37
N ASN A 83 24.40 -22.72 -48.21
CA ASN A 83 25.86 -22.63 -48.28
C ASN A 83 26.58 -23.09 -46.99
N GLY A 84 25.85 -23.58 -45.99
CA GLY A 84 26.37 -24.08 -44.71
C GLY A 84 26.58 -23.00 -43.63
N GLN A 85 26.33 -21.73 -43.92
CA GLN A 85 26.47 -20.64 -42.95
C GLN A 85 25.29 -20.63 -41.97
N SER A 86 25.58 -20.68 -40.67
CA SER A 86 24.57 -20.45 -39.62
C SER A 86 24.41 -18.96 -39.35
N MET A 87 23.16 -18.51 -39.23
CA MET A 87 22.79 -17.10 -39.01
C MET A 87 21.77 -16.96 -37.88
N THR A 88 22.02 -16.01 -36.98
CA THR A 88 21.06 -15.57 -35.95
C THR A 88 20.06 -14.55 -36.50
N THR A 89 18.98 -14.28 -35.76
CA THR A 89 17.99 -13.23 -36.08
C THR A 89 18.66 -11.87 -36.33
N GLU A 90 19.61 -11.48 -35.47
CA GLU A 90 20.35 -10.22 -35.60
C GLU A 90 21.20 -10.19 -36.87
N GLN A 91 21.90 -11.27 -37.17
CA GLN A 91 22.73 -11.38 -38.38
C GLN A 91 21.89 -11.31 -39.65
N LEU A 92 20.67 -11.85 -39.63
CA LEU A 92 19.73 -11.76 -40.75
C LEU A 92 19.22 -10.33 -40.95
N TYR A 93 18.87 -9.61 -39.88
CA TYR A 93 18.53 -8.17 -40.00
C TYR A 93 19.71 -7.33 -40.48
N LEU A 94 20.93 -7.60 -39.99
CA LEU A 94 22.15 -6.95 -40.47
C LEU A 94 22.40 -7.20 -41.96
N LYS A 95 22.18 -8.44 -42.44
CA LYS A 95 22.26 -8.75 -43.88
C LYS A 95 21.16 -8.08 -44.69
N SER A 96 19.94 -8.01 -44.15
CA SER A 96 18.86 -7.26 -44.79
C SER A 96 19.23 -5.78 -44.95
N ILE A 97 19.77 -5.15 -43.91
CA ILE A 97 20.24 -3.74 -43.93
C ILE A 97 21.43 -3.55 -44.87
N GLU A 98 22.34 -4.53 -44.96
CA GLU A 98 23.48 -4.49 -45.90
C GLU A 98 22.99 -4.42 -47.36
N TYR A 99 21.96 -5.20 -47.70
CA TYR A 99 21.43 -5.27 -49.05
C TYR A 99 20.37 -4.21 -49.36
N ASP A 100 19.65 -3.72 -48.34
CA ASP A 100 18.74 -2.58 -48.41
C ASP A 100 18.94 -1.65 -47.19
N PRO A 101 19.85 -0.65 -47.32
CA PRO A 101 20.10 0.34 -46.28
C PRO A 101 18.93 1.29 -46.00
N THR A 102 17.82 1.18 -46.74
CA THR A 102 16.60 1.97 -46.54
C THR A 102 15.47 1.16 -45.88
N SER A 103 15.73 -0.08 -45.48
CA SER A 103 14.72 -0.96 -44.87
C SER A 103 14.34 -0.49 -43.45
N HIS A 104 13.27 0.29 -43.35
CA HIS A 104 12.75 0.78 -42.06
C HIS A 104 12.41 -0.39 -41.10
N SER A 105 11.85 -1.48 -41.63
CA SER A 105 11.44 -2.66 -40.87
C SER A 105 12.64 -3.41 -40.29
N SER A 106 13.73 -3.56 -41.04
CA SER A 106 14.95 -4.22 -40.55
C SER A 106 15.64 -3.41 -39.47
N TYR A 107 15.73 -2.08 -39.60
CA TYR A 107 16.24 -1.22 -38.53
C TYR A 107 15.37 -1.28 -37.26
N TYR A 108 14.04 -1.23 -37.41
CA TYR A 108 13.10 -1.30 -36.29
C TYR A 108 13.19 -2.63 -35.54
N ASN A 109 13.16 -3.75 -36.26
CA ASN A 109 13.22 -5.06 -35.62
C ASN A 109 14.61 -5.37 -35.05
N LEU A 110 15.69 -4.92 -35.69
CA LEU A 110 17.03 -5.00 -35.10
C LEU A 110 17.11 -4.21 -33.79
N ALA A 111 16.50 -3.03 -33.71
CA ALA A 111 16.45 -2.27 -32.46
C ALA A 111 15.68 -3.03 -31.36
N ASN A 112 14.66 -3.80 -31.72
CA ASN A 112 13.87 -4.60 -30.77
C ASN A 112 14.65 -5.79 -30.20
N THR A 113 15.70 -6.28 -30.88
CA THR A 113 16.57 -7.35 -30.33
C THR A 113 17.50 -6.82 -29.23
N LEU A 114 17.83 -5.53 -29.26
CA LEU A 114 18.77 -4.92 -28.33
C LEU A 114 18.13 -4.55 -26.98
N SER A 115 18.91 -4.64 -25.92
CA SER A 115 18.57 -4.06 -24.61
C SER A 115 18.76 -2.54 -24.59
N ASN A 116 18.14 -1.86 -23.62
CA ASN A 116 18.34 -0.41 -23.46
C ASN A 116 19.81 -0.11 -23.11
N GLY A 117 20.42 0.83 -23.84
CA GLY A 117 21.83 1.18 -23.71
C GLY A 117 22.80 0.29 -24.52
N GLU A 118 22.30 -0.77 -25.15
CA GLU A 118 23.11 -1.62 -26.02
C GLU A 118 23.34 -0.99 -27.41
N SER A 119 24.44 -1.38 -28.05
CA SER A 119 24.79 -0.99 -29.40
C SER A 119 25.24 -2.18 -30.23
N ILE A 120 24.96 -2.15 -31.53
CA ILE A 120 25.39 -3.17 -32.48
C ILE A 120 26.22 -2.55 -33.60
N LYS A 121 27.20 -3.31 -34.12
CA LYS A 121 28.02 -2.90 -35.25
C LYS A 121 27.39 -3.40 -36.56
N LEU A 122 27.06 -2.46 -37.46
CA LEU A 122 26.60 -2.74 -38.81
C LEU A 122 27.73 -3.29 -39.70
N ASN A 123 27.36 -3.93 -40.82
CA ASN A 123 28.34 -4.52 -41.75
C ASN A 123 29.22 -3.47 -42.45
N ASN A 124 28.78 -2.20 -42.51
CA ASN A 124 29.58 -1.07 -42.99
C ASN A 124 30.58 -0.53 -41.94
N GLY A 125 30.62 -1.14 -40.75
CA GLY A 125 31.52 -0.79 -39.66
C GLY A 125 30.98 0.23 -38.65
N GLN A 126 29.84 0.85 -38.91
CA GLN A 126 29.21 1.82 -38.02
C GLN A 126 28.61 1.13 -36.79
N SER A 127 28.88 1.63 -35.59
CA SER A 127 28.18 1.21 -34.38
C SER A 127 26.93 2.04 -34.17
N MET A 128 25.81 1.40 -33.85
CA MET A 128 24.51 2.05 -33.63
C MET A 128 23.87 1.57 -32.33
N THR A 129 23.40 2.52 -31.51
CA THR A 129 22.58 2.22 -30.33
C THR A 129 21.15 1.84 -30.71
N LYS A 130 20.42 1.21 -29.79
CA LYS A 130 18.97 0.95 -29.94
C LYS A 130 18.18 2.19 -30.39
N GLN A 131 18.43 3.34 -29.77
CA GLN A 131 17.79 4.61 -30.14
C GLN A 131 18.15 5.05 -31.56
N GLN A 132 19.42 4.94 -31.96
CA GLN A 132 19.86 5.30 -33.30
C GLN A 132 19.25 4.41 -34.38
N LEU A 133 19.03 3.12 -34.09
CA LEU A 133 18.33 2.21 -35.00
C LEU A 133 16.85 2.63 -35.18
N TYR A 134 16.14 2.99 -34.10
CA TYR A 134 14.79 3.56 -34.23
C TYR A 134 14.78 4.87 -35.03
N LEU A 135 15.75 5.77 -34.81
CA LEU A 135 15.89 7.00 -35.58
C LEU A 135 16.11 6.72 -37.08
N LYS A 136 16.91 5.70 -37.43
CA LYS A 136 17.07 5.26 -38.82
C LYS A 136 15.80 4.67 -39.40
N SER A 137 15.06 3.89 -38.62
CA SER A 137 13.73 3.42 -39.04
C SER A 137 12.77 4.57 -39.34
N ILE A 138 12.74 5.61 -38.48
CA ILE A 138 11.94 6.84 -38.69
C ILE A 138 12.41 7.62 -39.92
N GLU A 139 13.71 7.70 -40.19
CA GLU A 139 14.22 8.36 -41.39
C GLU A 139 13.77 7.65 -42.67
N SER A 140 13.76 6.32 -42.64
CA SER A 140 13.35 5.48 -43.77
C SER A 140 11.83 5.46 -44.00
N ASP A 141 11.04 5.46 -42.92
CA ASP A 141 9.58 5.62 -42.97
C ASP A 141 9.09 6.53 -41.83
N PRO A 142 8.96 7.85 -42.09
CA PRO A 142 8.52 8.82 -41.08
C PRO A 142 7.07 8.67 -40.65
N THR A 143 6.28 7.82 -41.34
CA THR A 143 4.84 7.64 -41.07
C THR A 143 4.55 6.39 -40.24
N ASN A 144 5.56 5.58 -39.92
CA ASN A 144 5.39 4.40 -39.08
C ASN A 144 5.27 4.80 -37.60
N SER A 145 4.15 4.47 -36.95
CA SER A 145 3.90 4.82 -35.55
C SER A 145 4.78 4.05 -34.55
N ASN A 146 5.24 2.84 -34.90
CA ASN A 146 5.91 1.92 -33.97
C ASN A 146 7.30 2.40 -33.53
N PRO A 147 8.19 2.88 -34.42
CA PRO A 147 9.47 3.45 -34.02
C PRO A 147 9.33 4.64 -33.06
N TYR A 148 8.34 5.53 -33.26
CA TYR A 148 8.11 6.65 -32.33
C TYR A 148 7.70 6.15 -30.95
N TYR A 149 6.77 5.19 -30.88
CA TYR A 149 6.34 4.58 -29.62
C TYR A 149 7.50 3.91 -28.89
N ASN A 150 8.26 3.04 -29.57
CA ASN A 150 9.38 2.33 -28.96
C ASN A 150 10.55 3.26 -28.62
N LEU A 151 10.78 4.32 -29.41
CA LEU A 151 11.77 5.32 -29.05
C LEU A 151 11.38 6.04 -27.75
N ALA A 152 10.10 6.37 -27.58
CA ALA A 152 9.58 7.00 -26.36
C ALA A 152 9.76 6.09 -25.12
N THR A 153 9.60 4.78 -25.26
CA THR A 153 9.80 3.85 -24.13
C THR A 153 11.26 3.76 -23.69
N THR A 154 12.23 4.08 -24.57
CA THR A 154 13.65 4.18 -24.18
C THR A 154 14.00 5.43 -23.37
N LEU A 155 13.20 6.49 -23.45
CA LEU A 155 13.50 7.77 -22.80
C LEU A 155 13.09 7.78 -21.33
N SER A 156 13.97 8.37 -20.50
CA SER A 156 13.72 8.71 -19.11
C SER A 156 12.82 9.95 -18.97
N ARG A 157 12.26 10.18 -17.78
CA ARG A 157 11.44 11.37 -17.52
C ARG A 157 12.29 12.64 -17.65
N GLY A 158 11.86 13.57 -18.51
CA GLY A 158 12.57 14.83 -18.78
C GLY A 158 13.67 14.73 -19.85
N GLU A 159 13.94 13.53 -20.37
CA GLU A 159 14.86 13.33 -21.49
C GLU A 159 14.20 13.74 -22.82
N SER A 160 15.02 14.21 -23.76
CA SER A 160 14.62 14.52 -25.13
C SER A 160 15.63 13.93 -26.11
N ILE A 161 15.16 13.56 -27.30
CA ILE A 161 16.00 13.07 -28.39
C ILE A 161 15.78 13.90 -29.66
N THR A 162 16.85 14.14 -30.40
CA THR A 162 16.80 14.87 -31.67
C THR A 162 16.58 13.90 -32.83
N LEU A 163 15.51 14.10 -33.59
CA LEU A 163 15.25 13.39 -34.84
C LEU A 163 16.22 13.83 -35.94
N ASN A 164 16.33 13.03 -37.02
CA ASN A 164 17.25 13.32 -38.13
C ASN A 164 16.88 14.59 -38.91
N ASN A 165 15.65 15.09 -38.78
CA ASN A 165 15.22 16.38 -39.32
C ASN A 165 15.58 17.59 -38.41
N GLY A 166 16.31 17.36 -37.31
CA GLY A 166 16.74 18.39 -36.36
C GLY A 166 15.74 18.72 -35.25
N GLN A 167 14.53 18.13 -35.27
CA GLN A 167 13.53 18.37 -34.23
C GLN A 167 13.87 17.61 -32.95
N SER A 168 14.02 18.33 -31.83
CA SER A 168 14.10 17.71 -30.50
C SER A 168 12.71 17.33 -29.99
N MET A 169 12.55 16.09 -29.53
CA MET A 169 11.29 15.54 -29.04
C MET A 169 11.46 14.92 -27.66
N THR A 170 10.55 15.26 -26.76
CA THR A 170 10.37 14.60 -25.47
C THR A 170 9.62 13.29 -25.62
N LYS A 171 9.63 12.47 -24.56
CA LYS A 171 8.83 11.24 -24.46
C LYS A 171 7.34 11.44 -24.78
N GLN A 172 6.73 12.50 -24.24
CA GLN A 172 5.33 12.85 -24.52
C GLN A 172 5.10 13.15 -26.00
N GLN A 173 5.97 13.94 -26.61
CA GLN A 173 5.85 14.30 -28.02
C GLN A 173 6.04 13.10 -28.96
N LEU A 174 6.90 12.14 -28.60
CA LEU A 174 7.03 10.89 -29.35
C LEU A 174 5.76 10.04 -29.28
N TYR A 175 5.11 9.91 -28.11
CA TYR A 175 3.81 9.24 -28.03
C TYR A 175 2.72 9.99 -28.82
N LEU A 176 2.71 11.32 -28.78
CA LEU A 176 1.79 12.12 -29.62
C LEU A 176 2.02 11.88 -31.12
N LYS A 177 3.27 11.74 -31.56
CA LYS A 177 3.60 11.37 -32.95
C LYS A 177 3.17 9.96 -33.28
N SER A 178 3.35 9.01 -32.37
CA SER A 178 2.83 7.66 -32.56
C SER A 178 1.30 7.66 -32.71
N ILE A 179 0.57 8.43 -31.90
CA ILE A 179 -0.89 8.60 -32.01
C ILE A 179 -1.29 9.34 -33.29
N GLU A 180 -0.47 10.26 -33.79
CA GLU A 180 -0.71 10.95 -35.07
C GLU A 180 -0.80 9.96 -36.22
N TYR A 181 0.13 9.00 -36.26
CA TYR A 181 0.26 8.03 -37.34
C TYR A 181 -0.58 6.78 -37.11
N ASP A 182 -0.86 6.42 -35.86
CA ASP A 182 -1.84 5.40 -35.49
C ASP A 182 -2.77 5.93 -34.37
N PRO A 183 -3.89 6.57 -34.75
CA PRO A 183 -4.87 7.10 -33.81
C PRO A 183 -5.59 6.05 -32.97
N THR A 184 -5.39 4.76 -33.26
CA THR A 184 -5.99 3.61 -32.56
C THR A 184 -5.02 2.89 -31.62
N SER A 185 -3.77 3.34 -31.52
CA SER A 185 -2.77 2.71 -30.66
C SER A 185 -3.09 2.84 -29.17
N HIS A 186 -3.78 1.85 -28.61
CA HIS A 186 -4.14 1.82 -27.19
C HIS A 186 -2.92 1.94 -26.27
N SER A 187 -1.78 1.38 -26.68
CA SER A 187 -0.51 1.41 -25.95
C SER A 187 0.09 2.82 -25.90
N SER A 188 0.01 3.58 -26.99
CA SER A 188 0.49 4.98 -27.02
C SER A 188 -0.38 5.88 -26.14
N TYR A 189 -1.71 5.72 -26.14
CA TYR A 189 -2.58 6.45 -25.20
C TYR A 189 -2.30 6.08 -23.74
N HIS A 190 -2.16 4.80 -23.43
CA HIS A 190 -1.85 4.32 -22.07
C HIS A 190 -0.52 4.90 -21.56
N ASN A 191 0.54 4.77 -22.37
CA ASN A 191 1.85 5.23 -21.95
C ASN A 191 1.95 6.76 -21.92
N LEU A 192 1.25 7.48 -22.80
CA LEU A 192 1.14 8.93 -22.70
C LEU A 192 0.46 9.34 -21.40
N ALA A 193 -0.64 8.68 -21.03
CA ALA A 193 -1.34 8.93 -19.76
C ALA A 193 -0.41 8.76 -18.54
N ASN A 194 0.41 7.70 -18.53
CA ASN A 194 1.38 7.43 -17.47
C ASN A 194 2.49 8.50 -17.35
N THR A 195 2.70 9.34 -18.37
CA THR A 195 3.66 10.45 -18.28
C THR A 195 3.10 11.69 -17.61
N LEU A 196 1.77 11.82 -17.53
CA LEU A 196 1.11 13.00 -16.98
C LEU A 196 1.00 12.94 -15.46
N SER A 197 1.21 14.09 -14.84
CA SER A 197 1.04 14.29 -13.42
C SER A 197 -0.45 14.48 -13.09
N ARG A 198 -0.84 14.30 -11.82
CA ARG A 198 -2.23 14.49 -11.40
C ARG A 198 -2.71 15.91 -11.68
N GLY A 199 -3.79 16.05 -12.46
CA GLY A 199 -4.34 17.34 -12.88
C GLY A 199 -3.66 17.96 -14.11
N GLU A 200 -2.61 17.35 -14.63
CA GLU A 200 -1.98 17.74 -15.89
C GLU A 200 -2.87 17.34 -17.08
N SER A 201 -2.83 18.16 -18.14
CA SER A 201 -3.47 17.87 -19.42
C SER A 201 -2.47 18.09 -20.54
N ILE A 202 -2.68 17.41 -21.66
CA ILE A 202 -1.87 17.56 -22.87
C ILE A 202 -2.78 17.82 -24.07
N THR A 203 -2.29 18.54 -25.07
CA THR A 203 -3.03 18.80 -26.30
C THR A 203 -2.70 17.75 -27.36
N LEU A 204 -3.71 17.05 -27.86
CA LEU A 204 -3.58 16.13 -28.99
C LEU A 204 -3.42 16.90 -30.31
N ASN A 205 -3.00 16.21 -31.37
CA ASN A 205 -2.77 16.82 -32.69
C ASN A 205 -4.04 17.44 -33.31
N ASN A 206 -5.22 17.01 -32.88
CA ASN A 206 -6.51 17.58 -33.28
C ASN A 206 -6.90 18.84 -32.48
N GLY A 207 -6.03 19.34 -31.60
CA GLY A 207 -6.26 20.52 -30.76
C GLY A 207 -7.02 20.25 -29.46
N GLN A 208 -7.46 19.03 -29.21
CA GLN A 208 -8.18 18.67 -27.99
C GLN A 208 -7.22 18.59 -26.80
N SER A 209 -7.50 19.35 -25.74
CA SER A 209 -6.87 19.17 -24.43
C SER A 209 -7.46 17.94 -23.73
N ILE A 210 -6.60 17.02 -23.29
CA ILE A 210 -6.98 15.72 -22.72
C ILE A 210 -6.19 15.44 -21.43
N THR A 211 -6.87 14.89 -20.42
CA THR A 211 -6.26 14.50 -19.13
C THR A 211 -5.74 13.05 -19.16
N ALA A 212 -4.96 12.66 -18.15
CA ALA A 212 -4.53 11.27 -17.99
C ALA A 212 -5.70 10.27 -17.95
N GLN A 213 -6.78 10.61 -17.21
CA GLN A 213 -7.98 9.78 -17.13
C GLN A 213 -8.63 9.57 -18.51
N GLN A 214 -8.76 10.64 -19.29
CA GLN A 214 -9.34 10.58 -20.64
C GLN A 214 -8.45 9.82 -21.62
N LEU A 215 -7.12 9.89 -21.49
CA LEU A 215 -6.19 9.07 -22.25
C LEU A 215 -6.33 7.57 -21.92
N PHE A 216 -6.47 7.20 -20.63
CA PHE A 216 -6.77 5.81 -20.27
C PHE A 216 -8.12 5.34 -20.81
N LEU A 217 -9.14 6.20 -20.80
CA LEU A 217 -10.44 5.90 -21.45
C LEU A 217 -10.29 5.69 -22.95
N LYS A 218 -9.46 6.47 -23.65
CA LYS A 218 -9.13 6.26 -25.07
C LYS A 218 -8.40 4.93 -25.29
N SER A 219 -7.46 4.58 -24.42
CA SER A 219 -6.81 3.27 -24.46
C SER A 219 -7.82 2.11 -24.33
N ILE A 220 -8.77 2.21 -23.39
CA ILE A 220 -9.85 1.22 -23.20
C ILE A 220 -10.83 1.22 -24.39
N GLU A 221 -11.06 2.38 -25.03
CA GLU A 221 -11.89 2.47 -26.24
C GLU A 221 -11.33 1.59 -27.37
N TYR A 222 -10.02 1.68 -27.58
CA TYR A 222 -9.35 0.98 -28.69
C TYR A 222 -8.95 -0.46 -28.36
N GLU A 223 -8.66 -0.76 -27.10
CA GLU A 223 -8.47 -2.14 -26.62
C GLU A 223 -9.25 -2.36 -25.31
N PRO A 224 -10.54 -2.77 -25.40
CA PRO A 224 -11.41 -2.94 -24.24
C PRO A 224 -10.96 -4.00 -23.23
N THR A 225 -10.05 -4.89 -23.63
CA THR A 225 -9.50 -5.95 -22.76
C THR A 225 -8.14 -5.59 -22.15
N TYR A 226 -7.61 -4.38 -22.39
CA TYR A 226 -6.30 -3.98 -21.88
C TYR A 226 -6.32 -3.69 -20.37
N TYR A 227 -6.07 -4.73 -19.57
CA TYR A 227 -6.15 -4.71 -18.11
C TYR A 227 -5.33 -3.57 -17.46
N LEU A 228 -4.15 -3.25 -18.01
CA LEU A 228 -3.29 -2.19 -17.49
C LEU A 228 -3.97 -0.82 -17.50
N SER A 229 -4.80 -0.51 -18.50
CA SER A 229 -5.53 0.76 -18.53
C SER A 229 -6.63 0.83 -17.48
N TYR A 230 -7.32 -0.28 -17.17
CA TYR A 230 -8.26 -0.30 -16.04
C TYR A 230 -7.55 -0.12 -14.71
N TYR A 231 -6.43 -0.82 -14.50
CA TYR A 231 -5.61 -0.66 -13.29
C TYR A 231 -5.08 0.77 -13.13
N SER A 232 -4.47 1.33 -14.18
CA SER A 232 -3.92 2.69 -14.13
C SER A 232 -5.02 3.73 -13.96
N LEU A 233 -6.18 3.57 -14.61
CA LEU A 233 -7.34 4.43 -14.40
C LEU A 233 -7.83 4.39 -12.95
N ALA A 234 -7.91 3.20 -12.35
CA ALA A 234 -8.27 3.04 -10.93
C ALA A 234 -7.32 3.79 -10.00
N ASN A 235 -6.01 3.76 -10.27
CA ASN A 235 -5.00 4.48 -9.50
C ASN A 235 -5.14 6.01 -9.57
N THR A 236 -5.83 6.55 -10.59
CA THR A 236 -6.08 8.00 -10.68
C THR A 236 -7.24 8.47 -9.80
N LEU A 237 -8.14 7.56 -9.41
CA LEU A 237 -9.37 7.90 -8.70
C LEU A 237 -9.13 8.10 -7.19
N SER A 238 -9.76 9.13 -6.65
CA SER A 238 -9.81 9.38 -5.22
C SER A 238 -10.80 8.45 -4.52
N ARG A 239 -10.73 8.35 -3.19
CA ARG A 239 -11.69 7.56 -2.40
C ARG A 239 -13.12 8.07 -2.64
N GLY A 240 -14.01 7.16 -3.06
CA GLY A 240 -15.41 7.47 -3.36
C GLY A 240 -15.65 8.12 -4.73
N GLU A 241 -14.60 8.37 -5.51
CA GLU A 241 -14.72 8.85 -6.89
C GLU A 241 -15.17 7.72 -7.83
N SER A 242 -15.90 8.09 -8.88
CA SER A 242 -16.28 7.19 -9.96
C SER A 242 -16.05 7.87 -11.30
N ILE A 243 -15.80 7.08 -12.33
CA ILE A 243 -15.62 7.54 -13.71
C ILE A 243 -16.53 6.78 -14.65
N THR A 244 -17.03 7.48 -15.68
CA THR A 244 -17.91 6.87 -16.69
C THR A 244 -17.07 6.40 -17.87
N LEU A 245 -17.16 5.11 -18.18
CA LEU A 245 -16.53 4.51 -19.36
C LEU A 245 -17.28 4.91 -20.65
N ASN A 246 -16.65 4.69 -21.81
CA ASN A 246 -17.24 5.02 -23.11
C ASN A 246 -18.55 4.25 -23.41
N ASN A 247 -18.77 3.11 -22.75
CA ASN A 247 -20.01 2.34 -22.83
C ASN A 247 -21.13 2.85 -21.89
N GLY A 248 -20.91 3.97 -21.19
CA GLY A 248 -21.86 4.58 -20.26
C GLY A 248 -21.84 4.01 -18.84
N GLN A 249 -21.03 3.00 -18.54
CA GLN A 249 -20.94 2.43 -17.20
C GLN A 249 -20.11 3.32 -16.27
N SER A 250 -20.69 3.72 -15.14
CA SER A 250 -19.95 4.40 -14.07
C SER A 250 -19.25 3.37 -13.17
N MET A 251 -17.95 3.53 -12.98
CA MET A 251 -17.11 2.61 -12.20
C MET A 251 -16.28 3.34 -11.16
N THR A 252 -16.25 2.77 -9.96
CA THR A 252 -15.32 3.12 -8.88
C THR A 252 -13.94 2.48 -9.09
N ALA A 253 -12.93 2.93 -8.34
CA ALA A 253 -11.59 2.32 -8.35
C ALA A 253 -11.64 0.80 -8.09
N GLN A 254 -12.45 0.37 -7.12
CA GLN A 254 -12.63 -1.06 -6.81
C GLN A 254 -13.15 -1.85 -8.02
N GLN A 255 -14.15 -1.33 -8.74
CA GLN A 255 -14.72 -2.00 -9.91
C GLN A 255 -13.74 -2.04 -11.08
N LEU A 256 -12.92 -1.01 -11.25
CA LEU A 256 -11.86 -1.00 -12.25
C LEU A 256 -10.75 -2.04 -11.93
N TYR A 257 -10.34 -2.20 -10.67
CA TYR A 257 -9.41 -3.28 -10.29
C TYR A 257 -10.02 -4.67 -10.52
N LEU A 258 -11.32 -4.86 -10.26
CA LEU A 258 -12.01 -6.10 -10.59
C LEU A 258 -12.02 -6.37 -12.10
N LYS A 259 -12.22 -5.33 -12.93
CA LYS A 259 -12.10 -5.45 -14.39
C LYS A 259 -10.68 -5.77 -14.86
N SER A 260 -9.67 -5.17 -14.24
CA SER A 260 -8.28 -5.53 -14.49
C SER A 260 -8.02 -7.02 -14.23
N ILE A 261 -8.53 -7.58 -13.12
CA ILE A 261 -8.44 -9.02 -12.80
C ILE A 261 -9.25 -9.88 -13.77
N GLU A 262 -10.40 -9.41 -14.25
CA GLU A 262 -11.21 -10.13 -15.25
C GLU A 262 -10.42 -10.35 -16.55
N TYR A 263 -9.70 -9.33 -17.00
CA TYR A 263 -8.93 -9.37 -18.24
C TYR A 263 -7.53 -9.99 -18.08
N ASP A 264 -6.88 -9.82 -16.93
CA ASP A 264 -5.68 -10.56 -16.54
C ASP A 264 -5.80 -11.08 -15.10
N PRO A 265 -6.24 -12.34 -14.92
CA PRO A 265 -6.37 -12.97 -13.61
C PRO A 265 -5.06 -13.15 -12.85
N THR A 266 -3.91 -12.97 -13.52
CA THR A 266 -2.57 -13.13 -12.95
C THR A 266 -1.93 -11.81 -12.55
N TYR A 267 -2.60 -10.67 -12.74
CA TYR A 267 -2.00 -9.37 -12.44
C TYR A 267 -1.99 -9.05 -10.94
N SER A 268 -0.83 -9.32 -10.30
CA SER A 268 -0.56 -9.20 -8.85
C SER A 268 -1.03 -7.88 -8.22
N ASN A 269 -0.75 -6.75 -8.88
CA ASN A 269 -1.00 -5.41 -8.35
C ASN A 269 -2.49 -5.12 -8.14
N SER A 270 -3.39 -5.71 -8.95
CA SER A 270 -4.83 -5.50 -8.78
C SER A 270 -5.36 -6.18 -7.51
N TYR A 271 -4.90 -7.39 -7.20
CA TYR A 271 -5.23 -8.05 -5.94
C TYR A 271 -4.70 -7.28 -4.73
N TYR A 272 -3.46 -6.79 -4.83
CA TYR A 272 -2.86 -5.95 -3.78
C TYR A 272 -3.69 -4.69 -3.51
N GLN A 273 -4.08 -3.94 -4.55
CA GLN A 273 -4.88 -2.72 -4.38
C GLN A 273 -6.27 -3.01 -3.81
N LEU A 274 -6.92 -4.10 -4.21
CA LEU A 274 -8.19 -4.52 -3.61
C LEU A 274 -8.04 -4.84 -2.12
N ALA A 275 -6.94 -5.49 -1.71
CA ALA A 275 -6.68 -5.78 -0.31
C ALA A 275 -6.51 -4.51 0.53
N LEU A 276 -5.83 -3.49 -0.02
CA LEU A 276 -5.70 -2.17 0.61
C LEU A 276 -7.05 -1.48 0.77
N ILE A 277 -7.89 -1.48 -0.27
CA ILE A 277 -9.25 -0.91 -0.21
C ILE A 277 -10.07 -1.59 0.89
N LEU A 278 -10.06 -2.92 0.95
CA LEU A 278 -10.82 -3.68 1.96
C LEU A 278 -10.40 -3.29 3.38
N LYS A 279 -9.09 -3.16 3.62
CA LYS A 279 -8.55 -2.71 4.91
C LYS A 279 -8.93 -1.26 5.22
N ALA A 280 -8.84 -0.35 4.26
CA ALA A 280 -9.17 1.06 4.44
C ALA A 280 -10.68 1.31 4.66
N GLU A 281 -11.52 0.40 4.16
CA GLU A 281 -12.99 0.43 4.33
C GLU A 281 -13.47 -0.43 5.50
N ASN A 282 -12.57 -1.11 6.23
CA ASN A 282 -12.91 -2.07 7.30
C ASN A 282 -13.92 -3.14 6.84
N ARG A 283 -13.82 -3.59 5.59
CA ARG A 283 -14.68 -4.63 5.02
C ARG A 283 -14.06 -6.01 5.21
N SER A 284 -14.91 -7.00 5.49
CA SER A 284 -14.48 -8.38 5.73
C SER A 284 -14.05 -9.10 4.44
N SER A 285 -14.76 -8.87 3.33
CA SER A 285 -14.50 -9.55 2.07
C SER A 285 -14.99 -8.77 0.84
N ILE A 286 -14.57 -9.22 -0.34
CA ILE A 286 -15.00 -8.78 -1.66
C ILE A 286 -15.27 -9.98 -2.56
N THR A 287 -16.28 -9.88 -3.42
CA THR A 287 -16.57 -10.90 -4.42
C THR A 287 -15.90 -10.54 -5.75
N LEU A 288 -15.10 -11.46 -6.28
CA LEU A 288 -14.50 -11.36 -7.60
C LEU A 288 -15.53 -11.66 -8.71
N ASN A 289 -15.21 -11.33 -9.96
CA ASN A 289 -16.12 -11.54 -11.10
C ASN A 289 -16.41 -13.02 -11.38
N ASN A 290 -15.56 -13.93 -10.92
CA ASN A 290 -15.79 -15.39 -10.96
C ASN A 290 -16.67 -15.91 -9.82
N GLY A 291 -17.22 -15.04 -8.97
CA GLY A 291 -18.08 -15.38 -7.82
C GLY A 291 -17.34 -15.74 -6.54
N GLN A 292 -16.01 -15.82 -6.55
CA GLN A 292 -15.22 -16.12 -5.35
C GLN A 292 -15.20 -14.94 -4.38
N SER A 293 -15.57 -15.17 -3.12
CA SER A 293 -15.41 -14.19 -2.05
C SER A 293 -14.02 -14.30 -1.43
N MET A 294 -13.31 -13.17 -1.29
CA MET A 294 -11.94 -13.10 -0.77
C MET A 294 -11.80 -12.07 0.33
N THR A 295 -11.06 -12.40 1.38
CA THR A 295 -10.62 -11.47 2.43
C THR A 295 -9.35 -10.72 1.98
N ALA A 296 -8.99 -9.65 2.69
CA ALA A 296 -7.72 -8.94 2.42
C ALA A 296 -6.49 -9.86 2.51
N GLN A 297 -6.47 -10.81 3.46
CA GLN A 297 -5.41 -11.81 3.57
C GLN A 297 -5.30 -12.67 2.32
N GLN A 298 -6.43 -13.19 1.83
CA GLN A 298 -6.45 -14.03 0.63
C GLN A 298 -6.03 -13.26 -0.63
N LEU A 299 -6.36 -11.97 -0.71
CA LEU A 299 -5.93 -11.10 -1.80
C LEU A 299 -4.41 -10.85 -1.77
N TYR A 300 -3.81 -10.61 -0.60
CA TYR A 300 -2.35 -10.53 -0.48
C TYR A 300 -1.66 -11.86 -0.85
N LEU A 301 -2.24 -12.99 -0.45
CA LEU A 301 -1.74 -14.32 -0.85
C LEU A 301 -1.78 -14.52 -2.37
N LYS A 302 -2.86 -14.09 -3.05
CA LYS A 302 -2.95 -14.10 -4.52
C LYS A 302 -1.91 -13.19 -5.17
N SER A 303 -1.70 -11.99 -4.62
CA SER A 303 -0.64 -11.11 -5.10
C SER A 303 0.75 -11.76 -4.98
N ILE A 304 1.04 -12.46 -3.89
CA ILE A 304 2.30 -13.20 -3.70
C ILE A 304 2.38 -14.42 -4.64
N GLU A 305 1.28 -15.12 -4.89
CA GLU A 305 1.25 -16.25 -5.84
C GLU A 305 1.69 -15.82 -7.23
N TYR A 306 1.16 -14.68 -7.72
CA TYR A 306 1.46 -14.19 -9.05
C TYR A 306 2.76 -13.37 -9.15
N GLU A 307 3.17 -12.71 -8.06
CA GLU A 307 4.45 -12.01 -7.97
C GLU A 307 5.16 -12.34 -6.65
N PRO A 308 5.90 -13.48 -6.60
CA PRO A 308 6.51 -13.98 -5.36
C PRO A 308 7.55 -13.07 -4.72
N THR A 309 8.05 -12.07 -5.45
CA THR A 309 9.05 -11.09 -5.00
C THR A 309 8.42 -9.76 -4.57
N TYR A 310 7.09 -9.62 -4.58
CA TYR A 310 6.44 -8.34 -4.28
C TYR A 310 6.41 -8.06 -2.77
N TYR A 311 7.44 -7.35 -2.29
CA TYR A 311 7.67 -7.12 -0.86
C TYR A 311 6.46 -6.52 -0.11
N ARG A 312 5.73 -5.60 -0.75
CA ARG A 312 4.58 -4.91 -0.14
C ARG A 312 3.45 -5.85 0.23
N SER A 313 3.27 -6.95 -0.50
CA SER A 313 2.27 -7.97 -0.14
C SER A 313 2.69 -8.77 1.08
N TYR A 314 3.97 -9.13 1.22
CA TYR A 314 4.47 -9.76 2.46
C TYR A 314 4.34 -8.84 3.67
N TYR A 315 4.76 -7.57 3.53
CA TYR A 315 4.64 -6.56 4.58
C TYR A 315 3.19 -6.37 5.04
N ASN A 316 2.25 -6.19 4.11
CA ASN A 316 0.85 -5.97 4.47
C ASN A 316 0.15 -7.24 4.94
N LEU A 317 0.51 -8.42 4.42
CA LEU A 317 0.05 -9.69 4.96
C LEU A 317 0.47 -9.85 6.42
N ALA A 318 1.72 -9.55 6.75
CA ALA A 318 2.22 -9.57 8.12
C ALA A 318 1.42 -8.63 9.04
N ASN A 319 1.07 -7.43 8.55
CA ASN A 319 0.25 -6.47 9.28
C ASN A 319 -1.18 -6.99 9.58
N THR A 320 -1.67 -7.99 8.84
CA THR A 320 -2.96 -8.61 9.13
C THR A 320 -2.92 -9.65 10.25
N LEU A 321 -1.74 -10.21 10.54
CA LEU A 321 -1.60 -11.31 11.50
C LEU A 321 -1.43 -10.82 12.93
N SER A 322 -1.99 -11.59 13.86
CA SER A 322 -1.68 -11.50 15.28
C SER A 322 -0.31 -12.09 15.59
N ASN A 323 0.28 -11.74 16.73
CA ASN A 323 1.56 -12.30 17.14
C ASN A 323 1.43 -13.81 17.39
N GLY A 324 2.30 -14.61 16.75
CA GLY A 324 2.29 -16.07 16.86
C GLY A 324 1.29 -16.80 15.95
N GLU A 325 0.44 -16.07 15.22
CA GLU A 325 -0.47 -16.65 14.23
C GLU A 325 0.32 -17.08 12.97
N PRO A 326 0.27 -18.36 12.56
CA PRO A 326 0.87 -18.80 11.31
C PRO A 326 -0.08 -18.55 10.14
N ILE A 327 0.49 -18.38 8.94
CA ILE A 327 -0.25 -18.38 7.68
C ILE A 327 0.43 -19.29 6.67
N THR A 328 -0.35 -20.02 5.89
CA THR A 328 0.16 -20.88 4.82
C THR A 328 0.11 -20.13 3.49
N LEU A 329 1.26 -19.99 2.84
CA LEU A 329 1.37 -19.48 1.47
C LEU A 329 0.84 -20.50 0.46
N ASN A 330 0.56 -20.05 -0.76
CA ASN A 330 -0.01 -20.90 -1.81
C ASN A 330 0.97 -21.99 -2.29
N ASN A 331 2.26 -21.84 -2.00
CA ASN A 331 3.29 -22.88 -2.22
C ASN A 331 3.39 -23.91 -1.08
N GLY A 332 2.51 -23.85 -0.08
CA GLY A 332 2.47 -24.74 1.09
C GLY A 332 3.38 -24.33 2.25
N GLN A 333 4.19 -23.29 2.11
CA GLN A 333 5.07 -22.82 3.18
C GLN A 333 4.26 -22.14 4.30
N SER A 334 4.39 -22.62 5.54
CA SER A 334 3.86 -21.93 6.72
C SER A 334 4.82 -20.84 7.18
N MET A 335 4.32 -19.63 7.38
CA MET A 335 5.09 -18.46 7.80
C MET A 335 4.45 -17.76 8.99
N THR A 336 5.29 -17.22 9.88
CA THR A 336 4.87 -16.30 10.95
C THR A 336 4.95 -14.84 10.46
N LYS A 337 4.34 -13.94 11.24
CA LYS A 337 4.47 -12.48 11.05
C LYS A 337 5.92 -12.00 10.89
N GLN A 338 6.83 -12.50 11.73
CA GLN A 338 8.26 -12.15 11.66
C GLN A 338 8.88 -12.63 10.34
N GLN A 339 8.59 -13.87 9.93
CA GLN A 339 9.12 -14.42 8.69
C GLN A 339 8.61 -13.67 7.45
N LEU A 340 7.37 -13.19 7.47
CA LEU A 340 6.83 -12.34 6.40
C LEU A 340 7.55 -10.99 6.33
N TYR A 341 7.83 -10.32 7.46
CA TYR A 341 8.65 -9.09 7.43
C TYR A 341 10.08 -9.36 6.96
N LEU A 342 10.68 -10.49 7.34
CA LEU A 342 11.99 -10.90 6.83
C LEU A 342 11.97 -11.10 5.30
N LYS A 343 10.92 -11.72 4.75
CA LYS A 343 10.73 -11.82 3.29
C LYS A 343 10.55 -10.46 2.63
N SER A 344 9.80 -9.56 3.25
CA SER A 344 9.69 -8.20 2.75
C SER A 344 11.05 -7.48 2.70
N ILE A 345 11.91 -7.68 3.71
CA ILE A 345 13.27 -7.11 3.75
C ILE A 345 14.20 -7.79 2.74
N GLU A 346 14.04 -9.09 2.50
CA GLU A 346 14.79 -9.82 1.47
C GLU A 346 14.54 -9.24 0.07
N TYR A 347 13.27 -8.98 -0.26
CA TYR A 347 12.88 -8.47 -1.57
C TYR A 347 13.05 -6.95 -1.70
N ASP A 348 12.98 -6.19 -0.60
CA ASP A 348 13.33 -4.78 -0.55
C ASP A 348 14.15 -4.47 0.72
N PRO A 349 15.50 -4.52 0.64
CA PRO A 349 16.39 -4.18 1.75
C PRO A 349 16.32 -2.72 2.21
N THR A 350 15.59 -1.85 1.48
CA THR A 350 15.38 -0.45 1.83
C THR A 350 14.02 -0.20 2.50
N SER A 351 13.25 -1.26 2.77
CA SER A 351 11.92 -1.17 3.37
C SER A 351 11.96 -0.75 4.85
N HIS A 352 12.05 0.56 5.10
CA HIS A 352 12.08 1.16 6.44
C HIS A 352 10.90 0.71 7.32
N SER A 353 9.70 0.59 6.74
CA SER A 353 8.50 0.14 7.45
C SER A 353 8.57 -1.32 7.89
N SER A 354 9.22 -2.19 7.12
CA SER A 354 9.39 -3.60 7.45
C SER A 354 10.37 -3.79 8.60
N TYR A 355 11.49 -3.07 8.60
CA TYR A 355 12.43 -3.05 9.73
C TYR A 355 11.76 -2.56 11.02
N HIS A 356 11.00 -1.46 10.95
CA HIS A 356 10.28 -0.93 12.09
C HIS A 356 9.25 -1.94 12.63
N ASN A 357 8.38 -2.48 11.78
CA ASN A 357 7.35 -3.41 12.22
C ASN A 357 7.95 -4.73 12.71
N LEU A 358 9.03 -5.23 12.10
CA LEU A 358 9.75 -6.39 12.62
C LEU A 358 10.26 -6.14 14.05
N ALA A 359 10.84 -4.97 14.31
CA ALA A 359 11.29 -4.58 15.64
C ALA A 359 10.13 -4.53 16.66
N THR A 360 8.93 -4.11 16.25
CA THR A 360 7.75 -4.11 17.15
C THR A 360 7.35 -5.50 17.60
N THR A 361 7.66 -6.55 16.81
CA THR A 361 7.38 -7.95 17.19
C THR A 361 8.34 -8.49 18.25
N LEU A 362 9.52 -7.89 18.41
CA LEU A 362 10.54 -8.37 19.34
C LEU A 362 10.27 -7.89 20.77
N SER A 363 10.53 -8.78 21.73
CA SER A 363 10.57 -8.49 23.16
C SER A 363 11.86 -7.74 23.54
N ARG A 364 11.89 -7.16 24.74
CA ARG A 364 13.10 -6.49 25.24
C ARG A 364 14.23 -7.53 25.41
N GLY A 365 15.37 -7.29 24.76
CA GLY A 365 16.54 -8.18 24.81
C GLY A 365 16.51 -9.33 23.79
N GLU A 366 15.44 -9.46 23.01
CA GLU A 366 15.37 -10.41 21.89
C GLU A 366 16.16 -9.88 20.68
N SER A 367 16.76 -10.80 19.93
CA SER A 367 17.35 -10.53 18.62
C SER A 367 16.77 -11.47 17.57
N ILE A 368 16.82 -11.04 16.31
CA ILE A 368 16.43 -11.83 15.16
C ILE A 368 17.54 -11.85 14.13
N THR A 369 17.73 -12.97 13.46
CA THR A 369 18.71 -13.12 12.37
C THR A 369 18.04 -12.80 11.04
N LEU A 370 18.60 -11.83 10.32
CA LEU A 370 18.20 -11.51 8.94
C LEU A 370 18.68 -12.59 7.97
N ASN A 371 18.15 -12.58 6.75
CA ASN A 371 18.50 -13.57 5.72
C ASN A 371 19.96 -13.46 5.24
N ASN A 372 20.64 -12.33 5.50
CA ASN A 372 22.07 -12.15 5.27
C ASN A 372 22.95 -12.67 6.43
N GLY A 373 22.37 -13.31 7.45
CA GLY A 373 23.07 -13.86 8.62
C GLY A 373 23.31 -12.85 9.75
N GLN A 374 22.98 -11.57 9.57
CA GLN A 374 23.16 -10.54 10.60
C GLN A 374 22.11 -10.70 11.71
N SER A 375 22.56 -10.87 12.96
CA SER A 375 21.67 -10.82 14.13
C SER A 375 21.45 -9.36 14.56
N MET A 376 20.19 -8.96 14.69
CA MET A 376 19.80 -7.61 15.05
C MET A 376 18.85 -7.62 16.25
N THR A 377 19.13 -6.78 17.22
CA THR A 377 18.24 -6.45 18.33
C THR A 377 17.12 -5.52 17.88
N LYS A 378 16.08 -5.38 18.72
CA LYS A 378 15.00 -4.40 18.53
C LYS A 378 15.49 -2.98 18.21
N GLN A 379 16.48 -2.48 18.96
CA GLN A 379 17.01 -1.12 18.74
C GLN A 379 17.78 -1.02 17.42
N GLN A 380 18.59 -2.02 17.09
CA GLN A 380 19.32 -2.05 15.81
C GLN A 380 18.37 -2.07 14.62
N LEU A 381 17.23 -2.76 14.70
CA LEU A 381 16.20 -2.73 13.64
C LEU A 381 15.57 -1.34 13.50
N TYR A 382 15.29 -0.64 14.59
CA TYR A 382 14.81 0.76 14.51
C TYR A 382 15.88 1.70 13.92
N LEU A 383 17.15 1.52 14.28
CA LEU A 383 18.25 2.28 13.67
C LEU A 383 18.37 2.00 12.17
N LYS A 384 18.22 0.75 11.74
CA LYS A 384 18.21 0.40 10.32
C LYS A 384 17.00 0.97 9.57
N SER A 385 15.84 1.02 10.22
CA SER A 385 14.67 1.72 9.68
C SER A 385 14.94 3.21 9.42
N ILE A 386 15.63 3.89 10.35
CA ILE A 386 16.07 5.29 10.20
C ILE A 386 17.10 5.45 9.09
N GLU A 387 18.03 4.51 8.94
CA GLU A 387 19.00 4.51 7.84
C GLU A 387 18.32 4.43 6.48
N CYS A 388 17.29 3.58 6.36
CA CYS A 388 16.52 3.41 5.14
C CYS A 388 15.66 4.64 4.82
N ASP A 389 15.04 5.26 5.82
CA ASP A 389 14.29 6.52 5.68
C ASP A 389 14.45 7.41 6.93
N PRO A 390 15.33 8.43 6.88
CA PRO A 390 15.55 9.36 7.98
C PRO A 390 14.35 10.28 8.28
N THR A 391 13.35 10.33 7.40
CA THR A 391 12.12 11.13 7.58
C THR A 391 11.01 10.33 8.25
N TYR A 392 11.20 9.02 8.47
CA TYR A 392 10.18 8.18 9.08
C TYR A 392 10.12 8.37 10.61
N PHE A 393 9.03 8.97 11.12
CA PHE A 393 8.93 9.37 12.52
C PHE A 393 8.84 8.19 13.53
N ASN A 394 8.24 7.08 13.11
CA ASN A 394 7.90 5.91 13.94
C ASN A 394 9.11 5.26 14.66
N PRO A 395 10.25 4.98 13.99
CA PRO A 395 11.42 4.43 14.67
C PRO A 395 12.05 5.37 15.70
N TYR A 396 12.07 6.69 15.48
CA TYR A 396 12.54 7.66 16.49
C TYR A 396 11.68 7.60 17.75
N HIS A 397 10.35 7.64 17.58
CA HIS A 397 9.39 7.50 18.67
C HIS A 397 9.58 6.19 19.43
N SER A 398 9.72 5.09 18.70
CA SER A 398 9.85 3.76 19.30
C SER A 398 11.17 3.58 20.03
N LEU A 399 12.29 4.08 19.48
CA LEU A 399 13.56 4.14 20.18
C LEU A 399 13.44 4.92 21.48
N ALA A 400 12.80 6.09 21.47
CA ALA A 400 12.60 6.89 22.69
C ALA A 400 11.85 6.10 23.77
N ILE A 401 10.85 5.30 23.38
CA ILE A 401 10.12 4.43 24.30
C ILE A 401 11.01 3.29 24.85
N THR A 402 11.94 2.77 24.07
CA THR A 402 12.87 1.72 24.55
C THR A 402 13.90 2.23 25.57
N LEU A 403 14.26 3.52 25.53
CA LEU A 403 15.27 4.09 26.41
C LEU A 403 14.74 4.38 27.83
N SER A 404 15.57 4.09 28.83
CA SER A 404 15.36 4.50 30.22
C SER A 404 15.64 6.01 30.41
N ARG A 405 15.30 6.56 31.57
CA ARG A 405 15.59 7.97 31.89
C ARG A 405 17.10 8.19 31.95
N GLY A 406 17.61 9.16 31.18
CA GLY A 406 19.04 9.50 31.13
C GLY A 406 19.86 8.65 30.15
N GLU A 407 19.26 7.64 29.51
CA GLU A 407 19.92 6.90 28.42
C GLU A 407 19.92 7.72 27.12
N SER A 408 20.95 7.48 26.31
CA SER A 408 21.08 7.95 24.94
C SER A 408 21.38 6.79 24.00
N ILE A 409 21.16 7.02 22.71
CA ILE A 409 21.51 6.10 21.64
C ILE A 409 22.25 6.84 20.54
N THR A 410 23.24 6.20 19.94
CA THR A 410 23.96 6.72 18.78
C THR A 410 23.28 6.24 17.51
N LEU A 411 22.89 7.17 16.65
CA LEU A 411 22.35 6.89 15.32
C LEU A 411 23.48 6.46 14.36
N ASN A 412 23.09 5.97 13.18
CA ASN A 412 24.05 5.48 12.19
C ASN A 412 24.94 6.60 11.58
N ASP A 413 24.54 7.86 11.70
CA ASP A 413 25.32 9.04 11.31
C ASP A 413 26.32 9.50 12.39
N GLY A 414 26.39 8.79 13.52
CA GLY A 414 27.22 9.14 14.69
C GLY A 414 26.56 10.11 15.67
N THR A 415 25.37 10.64 15.36
CA THR A 415 24.65 11.55 16.24
C THR A 415 24.16 10.81 17.47
N THR A 416 24.54 11.26 18.67
CA THR A 416 24.02 10.71 19.92
C THR A 416 22.79 11.48 20.37
N MET A 417 21.67 10.78 20.51
CA MET A 417 20.39 11.37 20.91
C MET A 417 19.91 10.80 22.23
N THR A 418 19.53 11.69 23.14
CA THR A 418 18.78 11.36 24.34
C THR A 418 17.33 10.97 24.01
N LYS A 419 16.66 10.33 24.96
CA LYS A 419 15.21 10.06 24.89
C LYS A 419 14.37 11.28 24.50
N GLN A 420 14.66 12.46 25.06
CA GLN A 420 13.92 13.70 24.74
C GLN A 420 14.16 14.15 23.31
N GLN A 421 15.42 14.13 22.86
CA GLN A 421 15.78 14.50 21.48
C GLN A 421 15.13 13.56 20.46
N LEU A 422 15.00 12.27 20.75
CA LEU A 422 14.29 11.33 19.87
C LEU A 422 12.80 11.65 19.73
N PHE A 423 12.11 12.02 20.82
CA PHE A 423 10.71 12.47 20.72
C PHE A 423 10.58 13.76 19.91
N LEU A 424 11.49 14.72 20.11
CA LEU A 424 11.52 15.96 19.32
C LEU A 424 11.77 15.69 17.84
N LYS A 425 12.70 14.79 17.51
CA LYS A 425 12.99 14.41 16.13
C LYS A 425 11.81 13.71 15.47
N SER A 426 11.07 12.88 16.22
CA SER A 426 9.85 12.27 15.72
C SER A 426 8.79 13.32 15.36
N ILE A 427 8.61 14.36 16.18
CA ILE A 427 7.72 15.49 15.87
C ILE A 427 8.24 16.32 14.69
N GLU A 428 9.56 16.48 14.54
CA GLU A 428 10.13 17.15 13.36
C GLU A 428 9.80 16.40 12.06
N CYS A 429 9.84 15.07 12.09
CA CYS A 429 9.50 14.20 10.98
C CYS A 429 8.00 14.22 10.63
N ASP A 430 7.11 14.32 11.62
CA ASP A 430 5.67 14.49 11.42
C ASP A 430 5.08 15.51 12.42
N PRO A 431 5.12 16.82 12.09
CA PRO A 431 4.72 17.89 13.00
C PRO A 431 3.20 18.00 13.16
N THR A 432 2.42 17.22 12.42
CA THR A 432 0.95 17.23 12.49
C THR A 432 0.38 16.04 13.27
N ASN A 433 1.24 15.20 13.85
CA ASN A 433 0.82 13.98 14.51
C ASN A 433 0.40 14.21 15.96
N SER A 434 -0.91 14.17 16.23
CA SER A 434 -1.50 14.35 17.56
C SER A 434 -0.89 13.42 18.63
N TYR A 435 -0.57 12.17 18.26
CA TYR A 435 -0.07 11.14 19.16
C TYR A 435 1.36 11.44 19.63
N LEU A 436 2.18 12.09 18.81
CA LEU A 436 3.56 12.44 19.20
C LEU A 436 3.60 13.53 20.26
N TYR A 437 2.79 14.59 20.10
CA TYR A 437 2.64 15.63 21.12
C TYR A 437 2.09 15.09 22.43
N TYR A 438 1.07 14.24 22.35
CA TYR A 438 0.50 13.54 23.51
C TYR A 438 1.58 12.76 24.27
N ASN A 439 2.36 11.93 23.57
CA ASN A 439 3.36 11.10 24.24
C ASN A 439 4.48 11.93 24.85
N LEU A 440 4.94 12.98 24.17
CA LEU A 440 5.93 13.90 24.72
C LEU A 440 5.40 14.56 26.00
N ALA A 441 4.15 15.03 25.99
CA ALA A 441 3.50 15.61 27.16
C ALA A 441 3.48 14.64 28.36
N THR A 442 3.21 13.36 28.13
CA THR A 442 3.19 12.34 29.21
C THR A 442 4.56 12.07 29.84
N LYS A 443 5.66 12.55 29.22
CA LYS A 443 7.03 12.39 29.76
C LYS A 443 7.53 13.61 30.52
N LEU A 444 6.84 14.75 30.41
CA LEU A 444 7.20 15.94 31.16
C LEU A 444 6.63 15.89 32.57
N SER A 445 7.44 16.31 33.53
CA SER A 445 7.02 16.50 34.93
C SER A 445 6.14 17.75 35.06
N ARG A 446 5.36 17.85 36.15
CA ARG A 446 4.56 19.05 36.41
C ARG A 446 5.47 20.29 36.52
N GLY A 447 5.20 21.30 35.69
CA GLY A 447 6.00 22.52 35.61
C GLY A 447 7.26 22.42 34.75
N GLU A 448 7.56 21.25 34.17
CA GLU A 448 8.63 21.08 33.19
C GLU A 448 8.17 21.63 31.83
N SER A 449 9.08 22.29 31.12
CA SER A 449 8.89 22.76 29.75
C SER A 449 9.98 22.20 28.84
N ILE A 450 9.64 21.96 27.58
CA ILE A 450 10.58 21.53 26.56
C ILE A 450 10.56 22.49 25.37
N THR A 451 11.73 22.82 24.85
CA THR A 451 11.86 23.63 23.63
C THR A 451 11.75 22.73 22.41
N LEU A 452 10.73 22.97 21.58
CA LEU A 452 10.60 22.33 20.27
C LEU A 452 11.65 22.86 19.28
N ASN A 453 11.84 22.16 18.17
CA ASN A 453 12.83 22.54 17.15
C ASN A 453 12.54 23.91 16.49
N ASN A 454 11.30 24.40 16.57
CA ASN A 454 10.92 25.74 16.12
C ASN A 454 11.21 26.84 17.17
N GLY A 455 11.87 26.51 18.28
CA GLY A 455 12.22 27.42 19.37
C GLY A 455 11.11 27.67 20.40
N GLN A 456 9.91 27.11 20.21
CA GLN A 456 8.81 27.28 21.16
C GLN A 456 9.03 26.42 22.40
N SER A 457 9.09 27.05 23.58
CA SER A 457 9.05 26.35 24.87
C SER A 457 7.60 25.98 25.20
N MET A 458 7.34 24.70 25.41
CA MET A 458 6.02 24.16 25.70
C MET A 458 6.01 23.33 26.97
N THR A 459 5.02 23.59 27.81
CA THR A 459 4.66 22.74 28.95
C THR A 459 3.86 21.52 28.50
N ALA A 460 3.69 20.53 29.39
CA ALA A 460 2.81 19.38 29.13
C ALA A 460 1.38 19.81 28.71
N GLN A 461 0.84 20.86 29.34
CA GLN A 461 -0.49 21.41 29.00
C GLN A 461 -0.57 21.91 27.56
N GLN A 462 0.44 22.68 27.13
CA GLN A 462 0.50 23.21 25.77
C GLN A 462 0.69 22.11 24.73
N LEU A 463 1.43 21.04 25.06
CA LEU A 463 1.57 19.87 24.21
C LEU A 463 0.25 19.08 24.07
N TYR A 464 -0.52 18.90 25.15
CA TYR A 464 -1.86 18.31 25.06
C TYR A 464 -2.81 19.17 24.21
N LEU A 465 -2.74 20.50 24.33
CA LEU A 465 -3.50 21.42 23.46
C LEU A 465 -3.12 21.25 21.99
N LYS A 466 -1.83 21.15 21.67
CA LYS A 466 -1.34 20.85 20.31
C LYS A 466 -1.86 19.51 19.80
N SER A 467 -1.86 18.48 20.65
CA SER A 467 -2.43 17.18 20.28
C SER A 467 -3.91 17.28 19.89
N VAL A 468 -4.72 18.02 20.66
CA VAL A 468 -6.14 18.28 20.37
C VAL A 468 -6.33 19.16 19.13
N GLU A 469 -5.41 20.09 18.86
CA GLU A 469 -5.40 20.91 17.64
C GLU A 469 -5.37 20.06 16.37
N TYR A 470 -4.47 19.08 16.34
CA TYR A 470 -4.26 18.21 15.19
C TYR A 470 -5.30 17.09 15.10
N GLU A 471 -5.76 16.57 16.24
CA GLU A 471 -6.83 15.57 16.28
C GLU A 471 -7.88 15.92 17.36
N PRO A 472 -8.94 16.67 16.99
CA PRO A 472 -9.97 17.12 17.92
C PRO A 472 -10.80 16.01 18.56
N THR A 473 -10.65 14.76 18.10
CA THR A 473 -11.30 13.55 18.64
C THR A 473 -10.39 12.71 19.52
N TYR A 474 -9.15 13.14 19.77
CA TYR A 474 -8.19 12.33 20.53
C TYR A 474 -8.44 12.39 22.04
N TYR A 475 -9.28 11.47 22.54
CA TYR A 475 -9.83 11.47 23.90
C TYR A 475 -8.77 11.52 25.01
N ARG A 476 -7.61 10.88 24.81
CA ARG A 476 -6.54 10.81 25.82
C ARG A 476 -5.92 12.16 26.12
N SER A 477 -5.89 13.07 25.15
CA SER A 477 -5.37 14.42 25.36
C SER A 477 -6.35 15.27 26.16
N TYR A 478 -7.67 15.19 25.91
CA TYR A 478 -8.66 15.85 26.78
C TYR A 478 -8.62 15.32 28.22
N TYR A 479 -8.55 13.99 28.40
CA TYR A 479 -8.45 13.37 29.72
C TYR A 479 -7.21 13.84 30.49
N ASN A 480 -6.03 13.83 29.85
CA ASN A 480 -4.81 14.24 30.53
C ASN A 480 -4.71 15.76 30.71
N LEU A 481 -5.27 16.55 29.78
CA LEU A 481 -5.41 17.99 29.95
C LEU A 481 -6.25 18.31 31.18
N ALA A 482 -7.38 17.61 31.37
CA ALA A 482 -8.22 17.76 32.57
C ALA A 482 -7.46 17.43 33.85
N ASN A 483 -6.62 16.38 33.86
CA ASN A 483 -5.78 16.02 34.99
C ASN A 483 -4.69 17.06 35.33
N THR A 484 -4.37 17.97 34.40
CA THR A 484 -3.40 19.05 34.68
C THR A 484 -4.03 20.24 35.40
N LEU A 485 -5.36 20.40 35.34
CA LEU A 485 -6.06 21.56 35.89
C LEU A 485 -6.32 21.39 37.39
N SER A 486 -6.18 22.49 38.12
CA SER A 486 -6.55 22.60 39.53
C SER A 486 -8.05 22.85 39.68
N ASN A 487 -8.60 22.67 40.89
CA ASN A 487 -10.02 22.93 41.15
C ASN A 487 -10.40 24.39 40.83
N GLY A 488 -11.41 24.57 39.99
CA GLY A 488 -11.88 25.90 39.55
C GLY A 488 -11.05 26.51 38.41
N GLU A 489 -9.98 25.85 37.95
CA GLU A 489 -9.21 26.26 36.79
C GLU A 489 -9.94 25.88 35.49
N SER A 490 -9.76 26.71 34.46
CA SER A 490 -10.24 26.47 33.11
C SER A 490 -9.12 26.71 32.11
N ILE A 491 -9.14 26.00 30.99
CA ILE A 491 -8.20 26.20 29.90
C ILE A 491 -8.94 26.57 28.61
N THR A 492 -8.37 27.50 27.85
CA THR A 492 -8.90 27.89 26.56
C THR A 492 -8.31 27.00 25.47
N LEU A 493 -9.18 26.29 24.75
CA LEU A 493 -8.80 25.53 23.56
C LEU A 493 -8.53 26.47 22.37
N ASN A 494 -7.88 25.96 21.33
CA ASN A 494 -7.53 26.74 20.14
C ASN A 494 -8.74 27.31 19.38
N ASN A 495 -9.93 26.72 19.55
CA ASN A 495 -11.19 27.23 19.01
C ASN A 495 -11.81 28.37 19.85
N GLY A 496 -11.11 28.85 20.89
CA GLY A 496 -11.57 29.91 21.79
C GLY A 496 -12.47 29.43 22.93
N GLN A 497 -12.85 28.15 22.97
CA GLN A 497 -13.70 27.61 24.02
C GLN A 497 -12.91 27.43 25.32
N SER A 498 -13.36 28.08 26.39
CA SER A 498 -12.85 27.82 27.75
C SER A 498 -13.54 26.61 28.36
N MET A 499 -12.75 25.66 28.86
CA MET A 499 -13.24 24.41 29.43
C MET A 499 -12.64 24.17 30.82
N THR A 500 -13.49 23.83 31.77
CA THR A 500 -13.09 23.31 33.09
C THR A 500 -12.66 21.84 32.98
N ALA A 501 -12.02 21.31 34.02
CA ALA A 501 -11.65 19.89 34.07
C ALA A 501 -12.87 18.96 33.84
N GLN A 502 -14.03 19.30 34.44
CA GLN A 502 -15.28 18.55 34.23
C GLN A 502 -15.70 18.52 32.76
N GLN A 503 -15.66 19.67 32.08
CA GLN A 503 -16.05 19.75 30.67
C GLN A 503 -15.06 18.98 29.78
N LEU A 504 -13.77 18.97 30.12
CA LEU A 504 -12.76 18.18 29.41
C LEU A 504 -12.97 16.67 29.58
N TYR A 505 -13.32 16.17 30.79
CA TYR A 505 -13.68 14.76 30.97
C TYR A 505 -14.93 14.37 30.17
N LEU A 506 -15.94 15.24 30.12
CA LEU A 506 -17.12 15.03 29.28
C LEU A 506 -16.75 14.98 27.79
N LYS A 507 -15.84 15.85 27.34
CA LYS A 507 -15.35 15.84 25.96
C LYS A 507 -14.56 14.55 25.65
N ALA A 508 -13.76 14.06 26.58
CA ALA A 508 -13.08 12.78 26.44
C ALA A 508 -14.06 11.61 26.28
N ILE A 509 -15.19 11.62 27.01
CA ILE A 509 -16.26 10.62 26.89
C ILE A 509 -17.02 10.76 25.56
N GLU A 510 -17.24 11.99 25.09
CA GLU A 510 -17.83 12.23 23.77
C GLU A 510 -16.95 11.65 22.66
N CYS A 511 -15.64 11.85 22.77
CA CYS A 511 -14.66 11.32 21.83
C CYS A 511 -14.52 9.79 21.90
N ASP A 512 -14.54 9.22 23.10
CA ASP A 512 -14.53 7.77 23.34
C ASP A 512 -15.44 7.41 24.53
N PRO A 513 -16.66 6.89 24.26
CA PRO A 513 -17.60 6.49 25.30
C PRO A 513 -17.11 5.36 26.21
N THR A 514 -16.08 4.63 25.80
CA THR A 514 -15.46 3.53 26.57
C THR A 514 -14.32 3.98 27.47
N ASN A 515 -14.03 5.29 27.53
CA ASN A 515 -13.04 5.85 28.44
C ASN A 515 -13.54 5.90 29.89
N PHE A 516 -13.56 4.74 30.54
CA PHE A 516 -14.04 4.55 31.92
C PHE A 516 -13.31 5.41 32.96
N ASP A 517 -12.03 5.74 32.74
CA ASP A 517 -11.24 6.62 33.61
C ASP A 517 -11.87 8.03 33.74
N SER A 518 -12.47 8.55 32.66
CA SER A 518 -13.15 9.85 32.71
C SER A 518 -14.42 9.81 33.54
N TYR A 519 -15.18 8.70 33.51
CA TYR A 519 -16.34 8.52 34.37
C TYR A 519 -15.92 8.50 35.86
N ASP A 520 -14.81 7.83 36.17
CA ASP A 520 -14.24 7.81 37.51
C ASP A 520 -13.83 9.20 38.02
N LYS A 521 -13.23 10.02 37.15
CA LYS A 521 -12.90 11.41 37.51
C LYS A 521 -14.15 12.25 37.74
N LEU A 522 -15.20 12.09 36.93
CA LEU A 522 -16.48 12.78 37.13
C LEU A 522 -17.17 12.38 38.43
N LEU A 523 -17.05 11.10 38.86
CA LEU A 523 -17.60 10.63 40.13
C LEU A 523 -16.96 11.31 41.36
N ILE A 524 -15.69 11.71 41.25
CA ILE A 524 -14.97 12.46 42.28
C ILE A 524 -15.44 13.92 42.33
N ILE A 525 -15.75 14.50 41.17
CA ILE A 525 -16.14 15.92 41.05
C ILE A 525 -17.60 16.14 41.50
N LEU A 526 -18.52 15.24 41.15
CA LEU A 526 -19.95 15.43 41.40
C LEU A 526 -20.34 15.24 42.87
N SER A 527 -21.15 16.15 43.40
CA SER A 527 -21.76 16.03 44.73
C SER A 527 -22.90 15.00 44.75
N ARG A 528 -23.37 14.65 45.96
CA ARG A 528 -24.48 13.69 46.12
C ARG A 528 -25.78 14.31 45.61
N GLY A 529 -26.39 13.67 44.62
CA GLY A 529 -27.68 14.10 44.03
C GLY A 529 -27.54 14.96 42.79
N GLU A 530 -26.31 15.34 42.41
CA GLU A 530 -26.07 16.02 41.14
C GLU A 530 -26.14 15.04 39.97
N SER A 531 -26.65 15.55 38.85
CA SER A 531 -26.62 14.90 37.54
C SER A 531 -25.76 15.71 36.59
N ILE A 532 -25.08 15.04 35.67
CA ILE A 532 -24.28 15.68 34.63
C ILE A 532 -24.96 15.49 33.28
N ILE A 533 -24.95 16.52 32.44
CA ILE A 533 -25.43 16.41 31.06
C ILE A 533 -24.23 16.07 30.19
N LEU A 534 -24.29 14.91 29.53
CA LEU A 534 -23.33 14.55 28.49
C LEU A 534 -23.51 15.46 27.27
N ASN A 535 -22.49 15.57 26.43
CA ASN A 535 -22.53 16.45 25.25
C ASN A 535 -23.58 16.00 24.20
N ASN A 536 -24.08 14.76 24.28
CA ASN A 536 -25.22 14.27 23.49
C ASN A 536 -26.60 14.65 24.08
N GLY A 537 -26.64 15.48 25.13
CA GLY A 537 -27.87 15.91 25.82
C GLY A 537 -28.40 14.94 26.87
N GLN A 538 -27.80 13.75 27.01
CA GLN A 538 -28.24 12.77 28.01
C GLN A 538 -27.83 13.21 29.42
N SER A 539 -28.81 13.34 30.32
CA SER A 539 -28.53 13.51 31.75
C SER A 539 -28.16 12.17 32.38
N MET A 540 -27.02 12.14 33.07
CA MET A 540 -26.54 11.00 33.83
C MET A 540 -26.50 11.33 35.32
N THR A 541 -27.17 10.51 36.13
CA THR A 541 -27.05 10.56 37.58
C THR A 541 -25.72 9.96 38.04
N LYS A 542 -25.31 10.30 39.27
CA LYS A 542 -24.14 9.67 39.90
C LYS A 542 -24.22 8.14 39.95
N GLN A 543 -25.42 7.56 40.07
CA GLN A 543 -25.64 6.11 39.98
C GLN A 543 -25.31 5.56 38.60
N GLN A 544 -25.77 6.22 37.53
CA GLN A 544 -25.49 5.81 36.16
C GLN A 544 -24.01 5.91 35.82
N LEU A 545 -23.30 6.90 36.37
CA LEU A 545 -21.83 6.99 36.24
C LEU A 545 -21.13 5.82 36.94
N TYR A 546 -21.54 5.45 38.17
CA TYR A 546 -21.00 4.25 38.83
C TYR A 546 -21.25 2.98 38.02
N LEU A 547 -22.42 2.83 37.39
CA LEU A 547 -22.70 1.69 36.52
C LEU A 547 -21.75 1.63 35.32
N LYS A 548 -21.47 2.78 34.68
CA LYS A 548 -20.50 2.87 33.58
C LYS A 548 -19.07 2.56 34.02
N SER A 549 -18.64 3.06 35.17
CA SER A 549 -17.33 2.69 35.72
C SER A 549 -17.22 1.21 36.06
N ILE A 550 -18.28 0.59 36.59
CA ILE A 550 -18.31 -0.86 36.90
C ILE A 550 -18.29 -1.70 35.62
N GLU A 551 -18.89 -1.22 34.54
CA GLU A 551 -18.81 -1.86 33.21
C GLU A 551 -17.35 -1.96 32.75
N GLY A 552 -16.56 -0.90 32.99
CA GLY A 552 -15.14 -0.84 32.65
C GLY A 552 -14.20 -1.61 33.56
N ASP A 553 -14.40 -1.52 34.88
CA ASP A 553 -13.65 -2.29 35.87
C ASP A 553 -14.57 -3.01 36.86
N PRO A 554 -15.07 -4.21 36.49
CA PRO A 554 -15.92 -5.02 37.36
C PRO A 554 -15.20 -5.57 38.60
N SER A 555 -13.88 -5.37 38.71
CA SER A 555 -13.08 -5.84 39.85
C SER A 555 -12.94 -4.78 40.95
N ASN A 556 -13.19 -3.50 40.62
CA ASN A 556 -12.99 -2.39 41.54
C ASN A 556 -14.07 -2.34 42.64
N TYR A 557 -13.70 -2.86 43.81
CA TYR A 557 -14.58 -2.96 44.97
C TYR A 557 -15.10 -1.59 45.48
N TYR A 558 -14.38 -0.48 45.24
CA TYR A 558 -14.81 0.86 45.68
C TYR A 558 -16.07 1.30 44.94
N LEU A 559 -16.20 0.96 43.66
CA LEU A 559 -17.35 1.34 42.85
C LEU A 559 -18.63 0.69 43.38
N PHE A 560 -18.58 -0.61 43.71
CA PHE A 560 -19.73 -1.33 44.29
C PHE A 560 -20.15 -0.77 45.65
N CYS A 561 -19.19 -0.48 46.54
CA CYS A 561 -19.48 0.09 47.85
C CYS A 561 -20.11 1.49 47.71
N ASN A 562 -19.52 2.35 46.87
CA ASN A 562 -20.01 3.72 46.70
C ASN A 562 -21.36 3.75 45.98
N LEU A 563 -21.57 2.88 44.98
CA LEU A 563 -22.89 2.71 44.37
C LEU A 563 -23.93 2.29 45.41
N ALA A 564 -23.63 1.33 46.28
CA ALA A 564 -24.54 0.92 47.36
C ALA A 564 -24.89 2.08 48.31
N ASN A 565 -23.93 2.97 48.57
CA ASN A 565 -24.15 4.15 49.41
C ASN A 565 -25.07 5.19 48.76
N THR A 566 -25.18 5.20 47.42
CA THR A 566 -26.16 6.05 46.72
C THR A 566 -27.59 5.53 46.80
N LEU A 567 -27.79 4.23 46.98
CA LEU A 567 -29.12 3.61 47.04
C LEU A 567 -29.82 3.87 48.38
N SER A 568 -31.12 4.08 48.32
CA SER A 568 -32.01 4.00 49.48
C SER A 568 -32.18 2.54 49.94
N ARG A 569 -32.76 2.32 51.12
CA ARG A 569 -32.76 1.00 51.79
C ARG A 569 -33.41 -0.12 50.97
N TYR A 570 -34.47 0.21 50.24
CA TYR A 570 -35.28 -0.76 49.47
C TYR A 570 -35.11 -0.62 47.96
N GLU A 571 -34.23 0.28 47.53
CA GLU A 571 -33.93 0.49 46.13
C GLU A 571 -33.03 -0.63 45.60
N THR A 572 -33.29 -1.02 44.37
CA THR A 572 -32.52 -2.02 43.63
C THR A 572 -32.00 -1.40 42.36
N ILE A 573 -30.81 -1.79 41.94
CA ILE A 573 -30.21 -1.35 40.68
C ILE A 573 -29.83 -2.55 39.82
N THR A 574 -29.93 -2.41 38.50
CA THR A 574 -29.53 -3.44 37.54
C THR A 574 -28.16 -3.10 36.98
N LEU A 575 -27.21 -4.03 37.11
CA LEU A 575 -25.88 -3.91 36.51
C LEU A 575 -25.94 -4.14 35.00
N HIS A 576 -24.88 -3.77 34.27
CA HIS A 576 -24.80 -3.95 32.82
C HIS A 576 -24.99 -5.42 32.37
N ASN A 577 -24.58 -6.39 33.20
CA ASN A 577 -24.77 -7.82 32.95
C ASN A 577 -26.21 -8.33 33.22
N GLY A 578 -27.17 -7.44 33.47
CA GLY A 578 -28.58 -7.78 33.74
C GLY A 578 -28.87 -8.22 35.18
N VAL A 579 -27.87 -8.33 36.05
CA VAL A 579 -28.07 -8.75 37.44
C VAL A 579 -28.65 -7.59 38.25
N ARG A 580 -29.85 -7.81 38.83
CA ARG A 580 -30.51 -6.87 39.75
C ARG A 580 -29.99 -7.08 41.17
N MET A 581 -29.47 -6.02 41.78
CA MET A 581 -28.86 -6.04 43.10
C MET A 581 -29.49 -5.04 44.06
N THR A 582 -29.66 -5.45 45.31
CA THR A 582 -30.00 -4.58 46.44
C THR A 582 -28.77 -3.87 46.99
N LYS A 583 -28.98 -2.82 47.79
CA LYS A 583 -27.91 -2.17 48.59
C LYS A 583 -27.08 -3.18 49.38
N GLN A 584 -27.72 -4.17 50.00
CA GLN A 584 -27.04 -5.19 50.79
C GLN A 584 -26.17 -6.10 49.92
N GLN A 585 -26.68 -6.54 48.76
CA GLN A 585 -25.92 -7.39 47.83
C GLN A 585 -24.71 -6.65 47.24
N LEU A 586 -24.83 -5.36 46.91
CA LEU A 586 -23.68 -4.57 46.44
C LEU A 586 -22.58 -4.42 47.51
N LEU A 587 -22.96 -4.23 48.77
CA LEU A 587 -21.98 -4.16 49.87
C LEU A 587 -21.29 -5.51 50.10
N LEU A 588 -22.02 -6.62 50.04
CA LEU A 588 -21.44 -7.96 50.10
C LEU A 588 -20.51 -8.24 48.91
N GLU A 589 -20.88 -7.79 47.71
CA GLU A 589 -20.04 -7.90 46.52
C GLU A 589 -18.75 -7.11 46.68
N SER A 590 -18.80 -5.91 47.26
CA SER A 590 -17.59 -5.15 47.57
C SER A 590 -16.65 -5.88 48.54
N LEU A 591 -17.19 -6.58 49.56
CA LEU A 591 -16.40 -7.41 50.46
C LEU A 591 -15.79 -8.62 49.73
N ARG A 592 -16.57 -9.26 48.85
CA ARG A 592 -16.12 -10.40 48.02
C ARG A 592 -14.93 -10.01 47.14
N LYS A 593 -14.97 -8.80 46.58
CA LYS A 593 -13.90 -8.20 45.77
C LYS A 593 -12.73 -7.65 46.59
N GLY A 594 -12.76 -7.77 47.92
CA GLY A 594 -11.62 -7.48 48.79
C GLY A 594 -11.68 -6.16 49.56
N HIS A 595 -12.81 -5.45 49.59
CA HIS A 595 -12.94 -4.26 50.44
C HIS A 595 -12.88 -4.65 51.92
N ARG A 596 -11.84 -4.24 52.66
CA ARG A 596 -11.70 -4.58 54.10
C ARG A 596 -11.92 -3.41 55.06
N ARG A 597 -12.32 -2.22 54.59
CA ARG A 597 -12.46 -1.05 55.47
C ARG A 597 -13.68 -1.18 56.40
N SER A 598 -13.51 -0.67 57.62
CA SER A 598 -14.54 -0.51 58.66
C SER A 598 -15.91 -0.08 58.12
N MET A 599 -15.92 0.91 57.21
CA MET A 599 -17.15 1.54 56.72
C MET A 599 -18.12 0.54 56.05
N VAL A 600 -17.63 -0.49 55.36
CA VAL A 600 -18.53 -1.46 54.69
C VAL A 600 -19.23 -2.36 55.69
N TYR A 601 -18.53 -2.85 56.72
CA TYR A 601 -19.16 -3.62 57.80
C TYR A 601 -20.22 -2.80 58.54
N LYS A 602 -19.94 -1.51 58.79
CA LYS A 602 -20.92 -0.56 59.34
C LYS A 602 -22.14 -0.44 58.42
N SER A 603 -21.93 -0.19 57.13
CA SER A 603 -23.01 -0.05 56.15
C SER A 603 -23.86 -1.32 56.02
N ILE A 604 -23.25 -2.52 56.04
CA ILE A 604 -23.98 -3.80 56.03
C ILE A 604 -24.81 -3.94 57.31
N GLY A 605 -24.23 -3.68 58.48
CA GLY A 605 -24.96 -3.75 59.75
C GLY A 605 -26.18 -2.82 59.79
N LEU A 606 -26.08 -1.64 59.19
CA LEU A 606 -27.18 -0.69 59.08
C LEU A 606 -28.31 -1.13 58.12
N THR A 607 -28.06 -2.10 57.23
CA THR A 607 -29.13 -2.68 56.39
C THR A 607 -30.08 -3.62 57.18
N LEU A 608 -29.60 -4.21 58.27
CA LEU A 608 -30.35 -5.20 59.07
C LEU A 608 -31.41 -4.51 59.95
N LEU A 609 -32.60 -5.12 60.09
CA LEU A 609 -33.76 -4.53 60.77
C LEU A 609 -33.61 -4.46 62.29
N ASN A 610 -32.94 -5.43 62.91
CA ASN A 610 -32.77 -5.50 64.35
C ASN A 610 -31.43 -6.15 64.75
N ASN A 611 -31.11 -6.11 66.05
CA ASN A 611 -29.82 -6.59 66.57
C ASN A 611 -29.64 -8.12 66.53
N LYS A 612 -30.72 -8.89 66.32
CA LYS A 612 -30.70 -10.37 66.27
C LYS A 612 -30.61 -10.90 64.84
N GLN A 613 -30.93 -10.09 63.83
CA GLN A 613 -30.81 -10.49 62.43
C GLN A 613 -29.34 -10.71 62.07
N THR A 614 -29.06 -11.84 61.44
CA THR A 614 -27.73 -12.22 60.94
C THR A 614 -27.66 -12.13 59.42
N ILE A 615 -26.46 -11.98 58.90
CA ILE A 615 -26.15 -12.06 57.47
C ILE A 615 -24.92 -12.93 57.27
N THR A 616 -24.91 -13.73 56.21
CA THR A 616 -23.74 -14.50 55.79
C THR A 616 -22.83 -13.61 54.95
N LEU A 617 -21.60 -13.43 55.41
CA LEU A 617 -20.56 -12.71 54.70
C LEU A 617 -19.95 -13.59 53.58
N PRO A 618 -19.21 -13.00 52.61
CA PRO A 618 -18.63 -13.77 51.51
C PRO A 618 -17.61 -14.84 51.94
N ASN A 619 -17.03 -14.72 53.14
CA ASN A 619 -16.15 -15.71 53.75
C ASN A 619 -16.91 -16.85 54.47
N GLY A 620 -18.24 -16.88 54.41
CA GLY A 620 -19.10 -17.86 55.08
C GLY A 620 -19.45 -17.54 56.53
N GLU A 621 -18.89 -16.48 57.11
CA GLU A 621 -19.13 -16.08 58.50
C GLU A 621 -20.54 -15.48 58.65
N GLN A 622 -21.33 -15.98 59.60
CA GLN A 622 -22.60 -15.35 59.97
C GLN A 622 -22.37 -14.30 61.06
N MET A 623 -22.76 -13.05 60.77
CA MET A 623 -22.62 -11.94 61.71
C MET A 623 -23.96 -11.25 61.94
N SER A 624 -24.30 -11.00 63.20
CA SER A 624 -25.43 -10.15 63.60
C SER A 624 -25.12 -8.67 63.38
N ARG A 625 -26.15 -7.82 63.36
CA ARG A 625 -26.00 -6.36 63.32
C ARG A 625 -25.05 -5.85 64.41
N ARG A 626 -25.13 -6.39 65.64
CA ARG A 626 -24.23 -6.00 66.74
C ARG A 626 -22.77 -6.36 66.44
N GLN A 627 -22.53 -7.57 65.95
CA GLN A 627 -21.19 -8.05 65.63
C GLN A 627 -20.59 -7.29 64.42
N LEU A 628 -21.39 -6.94 63.41
CA LEU A 628 -20.95 -6.11 62.27
C LEU A 628 -20.55 -4.70 62.70
N LEU A 629 -21.33 -4.06 63.57
CA LEU A 629 -21.02 -2.73 64.09
C LEU A 629 -19.80 -2.76 65.03
N GLN A 630 -19.61 -3.86 65.77
CA GLN A 630 -18.41 -4.07 66.59
C GLN A 630 -17.17 -4.27 65.71
N LYS A 631 -17.22 -5.16 64.72
CA LYS A 631 -16.13 -5.38 63.75
C LYS A 631 -15.77 -4.11 62.98
N ALA A 632 -16.76 -3.27 62.68
CA ALA A 632 -16.50 -1.95 62.12
C ALA A 632 -15.70 -1.05 63.08
N ARG A 633 -15.95 -1.08 64.39
CA ARG A 633 -15.18 -0.30 65.38
C ARG A 633 -13.76 -0.85 65.59
N GLU A 634 -13.59 -2.16 65.52
CA GLU A 634 -12.27 -2.81 65.65
C GLU A 634 -11.35 -2.56 64.46
N LEU A 635 -11.92 -2.17 63.30
CA LEU A 635 -11.19 -1.84 62.08
C LEU A 635 -10.95 -0.32 61.90
N TYR A 636 -11.32 0.50 62.90
CA TYR A 636 -10.99 1.93 63.00
C TYR A 636 -9.68 2.08 63.76
#